data_AF-A0A940Q3A2-F1
#
_entry.id   AF-A0A940Q3A2-F1
#
_cell.length_a   1.000
_cell.length_b   1.000
_cell.length_c   1.000
_cell.angle_alpha   90.00
_cell.angle_beta   90.00
_cell.angle_gamma   90.00
#
_symmetry.space_group_name_H-M   'P 1'
#
loop_
_entity.id
_entity.type
_entity.pdbx_description
1 polymer ?
#
loop_
_entity_poly.entity_id
_entity_poly.type
_entity_poly.pdbx_seq_one_letter_code
_entity_poly.pdbx_strand_id
1 'polypeptide(L)'
;MRRIFASAIAIAIIGTSLSSCGQVEETASNENEISSTSEVKSDYDSDSNDENIKDNFASDDLSKNDDNVSDSSEILSSDMLNDASELSFDYEDVIRAYFDASNEGNYKKILRTMFPDKEVEAILKLTELGANNLEEELSTNKTNYVITDIVEECSMTDEELDQYMFYFDQVAGVFNKIEEYGGDVEALSDEQREELYNAFMGFTASEDDDIEHIYNVTEGYDVTVYYTNSGEPDEDYFFVYYVDGEGWKVNNTMRKFVKKSKQSATNTTAKTIFNFFATNLTDMEVSGTNLSGTYIIGSDNSMNYNVPSTINVSEIINSVKSDYSDISKYEYFAIIVNGSCSYVAVYKKSDDSNVGTYPILSIPKALNDDRLETEKVSKIDTYTLDELFEIAKDVIG
;
A
#
# COMPACT_ATOMS: atom_id res chain seq x y z
N MET A 1 29.07 -5.09 0.94
CA MET A 1 28.64 -6.48 1.18
C MET A 1 27.80 -6.64 2.45
N ARG A 2 28.19 -6.15 3.64
CA ARG A 2 27.26 -6.03 4.80
C ARG A 2 25.93 -5.34 4.45
N ARG A 3 26.00 -4.30 3.60
CA ARG A 3 24.83 -3.59 3.08
C ARG A 3 23.90 -4.41 2.17
N ILE A 4 24.36 -5.50 1.55
CA ILE A 4 23.57 -6.24 0.55
C ILE A 4 22.59 -7.21 1.25
N PHE A 5 23.05 -7.93 2.28
CA PHE A 5 22.17 -8.78 3.10
C PHE A 5 21.25 -7.97 4.02
N ALA A 6 21.74 -6.85 4.57
CA ALA A 6 20.91 -5.87 5.27
C ALA A 6 19.77 -5.32 4.38
N SER A 7 20.06 -5.08 3.10
CA SER A 7 19.06 -4.64 2.12
C SER A 7 18.12 -5.79 1.75
N ALA A 8 18.60 -7.04 1.65
CA ALA A 8 17.76 -8.20 1.38
C ALA A 8 16.72 -8.44 2.49
N ILE A 9 17.11 -8.40 3.77
CA ILE A 9 16.18 -8.56 4.89
C ILE A 9 15.16 -7.41 4.94
N ALA A 10 15.60 -6.17 4.68
CA ALA A 10 14.69 -5.05 4.49
C ALA A 10 13.76 -5.27 3.27
N ILE A 11 14.27 -5.86 2.17
CA ILE A 11 13.52 -6.11 0.94
C ILE A 11 12.52 -7.29 1.07
N ALA A 12 12.82 -8.34 1.84
CA ALA A 12 11.87 -9.41 2.13
C ALA A 12 10.75 -8.95 3.05
N ILE A 13 11.05 -8.05 3.99
CA ILE A 13 9.99 -7.35 4.72
C ILE A 13 9.13 -6.56 3.72
N ILE A 14 9.72 -5.97 2.67
CA ILE A 14 9.10 -5.08 1.66
C ILE A 14 8.44 -5.82 0.46
N GLY A 15 8.63 -7.13 0.31
CA GLY A 15 8.54 -7.83 -0.97
C GLY A 15 7.22 -8.48 -1.35
N THR A 16 6.05 -7.90 -1.04
CA THR A 16 4.78 -8.30 -1.69
C THR A 16 3.85 -7.10 -1.80
N SER A 17 3.91 -6.41 -2.93
CA SER A 17 2.82 -5.54 -3.35
C SER A 17 2.61 -5.75 -4.84
N LEU A 18 1.51 -6.40 -5.22
CA LEU A 18 0.72 -6.17 -6.43
C LEU A 18 -0.37 -7.26 -6.54
N SER A 19 -1.20 -7.38 -5.52
CA SER A 19 -2.53 -7.99 -5.62
C SER A 19 -3.47 -7.03 -4.90
N SER A 20 -4.22 -6.29 -5.70
CA SER A 20 -5.35 -5.50 -5.26
C SER A 20 -6.55 -6.16 -5.87
N CYS A 21 -7.55 -6.44 -5.05
CA CYS A 21 -8.82 -7.01 -5.48
C CYS A 21 -9.33 -6.32 -6.75
N GLY A 22 -9.55 -7.14 -7.78
CA GLY A 22 -9.91 -6.74 -9.12
C GLY A 22 -9.51 -7.84 -10.11
N GLN A 23 -10.44 -8.76 -10.38
CA GLN A 23 -10.27 -9.85 -11.35
C GLN A 23 -9.70 -9.32 -12.68
N VAL A 24 -8.53 -9.81 -13.05
CA VAL A 24 -8.00 -9.62 -14.40
C VAL A 24 -8.53 -10.76 -15.25
N GLU A 25 -9.53 -10.49 -16.09
CA GLU A 25 -9.85 -11.41 -17.20
C GLU A 25 -8.67 -11.46 -18.16
N GLU A 26 -8.09 -12.65 -18.33
CA GLU A 26 -7.11 -12.96 -19.37
C GLU A 26 -7.63 -12.54 -20.74
N THR A 27 -6.91 -11.67 -21.43
CA THR A 27 -6.99 -11.59 -22.89
C THR A 27 -5.63 -11.85 -23.51
N ALA A 28 -5.56 -12.99 -24.18
CA ALA A 28 -4.41 -13.51 -24.88
C ALA A 28 -3.88 -12.56 -25.97
N SER A 29 -2.55 -12.38 -25.93
CA SER A 29 -1.61 -12.15 -27.05
C SER A 29 -2.03 -11.25 -28.22
N ASN A 30 -1.33 -10.12 -28.38
CA ASN A 30 -0.49 -9.95 -29.58
C ASN A 30 0.53 -8.83 -29.43
N GLU A 31 1.73 -9.15 -29.92
CA GLU A 31 2.94 -8.34 -30.01
C GLU A 31 2.74 -7.00 -30.72
N ASN A 32 3.26 -5.92 -30.14
CA ASN A 32 4.19 -5.02 -30.83
C ASN A 32 4.85 -4.08 -29.82
N GLU A 33 6.17 -4.28 -29.64
CA GLU A 33 7.09 -3.36 -29.00
C GLU A 33 7.03 -1.97 -29.66
N ILE A 34 6.84 -0.91 -28.88
CA ILE A 34 7.54 0.36 -29.11
C ILE A 34 7.98 0.94 -27.75
N SER A 35 9.30 0.93 -27.57
CA SER A 35 10.08 1.63 -26.55
C SER A 35 9.74 3.12 -26.47
N SER A 36 9.49 3.62 -25.27
CA SER A 36 9.84 5.01 -24.91
C SER A 36 10.14 5.11 -23.42
N THR A 37 11.42 5.22 -23.11
CA THR A 37 11.97 5.70 -21.84
C THR A 37 11.56 7.15 -21.61
N SER A 38 10.92 7.45 -20.48
CA SER A 38 10.84 8.82 -19.96
C SER A 38 11.29 8.83 -18.50
N GLU A 39 12.43 9.48 -18.28
CA GLU A 39 13.00 9.81 -16.98
C GLU A 39 12.00 10.60 -16.13
N VAL A 40 11.62 10.07 -14.97
CA VAL A 40 10.89 10.84 -13.95
C VAL A 40 11.93 11.58 -13.10
N LYS A 41 12.09 12.87 -13.39
CA LYS A 41 12.71 13.83 -12.45
C LYS A 41 11.73 14.06 -11.29
N SER A 42 12.15 13.70 -10.08
CA SER A 42 11.50 14.12 -8.85
C SER A 42 11.92 15.56 -8.53
N ASP A 43 11.04 16.53 -8.81
CA ASP A 43 11.19 17.89 -8.31
C ASP A 43 10.78 17.92 -6.83
N TYR A 44 11.78 17.86 -5.95
CA TYR A 44 11.65 18.31 -4.57
C TYR A 44 11.83 19.83 -4.56
N ASP A 45 10.74 20.57 -4.45
CA ASP A 45 10.80 21.98 -4.09
C ASP A 45 11.20 22.09 -2.61
N SER A 46 12.45 22.53 -2.42
CA SER A 46 12.96 22.99 -1.14
C SER A 46 12.42 24.37 -0.85
N ASP A 47 11.67 24.53 0.24
CA ASP A 47 11.57 25.84 0.88
C ASP A 47 12.57 25.90 2.04
N SER A 48 13.52 26.79 1.83
CA SER A 48 14.62 27.17 2.69
C SER A 48 14.13 27.72 4.04
N ASN A 49 14.76 27.27 5.12
CA ASN A 49 15.25 28.20 6.13
C ASN A 49 16.57 27.69 6.69
N ASP A 50 17.62 28.30 6.13
CA ASP A 50 18.98 28.34 6.62
C ASP A 50 18.99 29.05 7.98
N GLU A 51 19.59 28.43 9.00
CA GLU A 51 20.71 29.03 9.71
C GLU A 51 21.17 28.17 10.90
N ASN A 52 22.50 27.98 10.93
CA ASN A 52 23.34 27.96 12.12
C ASN A 52 23.64 26.63 12.86
N ILE A 53 24.85 26.13 12.56
CA ILE A 53 25.98 25.92 13.49
C ILE A 53 26.56 24.48 13.51
N LYS A 54 27.65 24.35 12.74
CA LYS A 54 28.98 23.78 13.06
C LYS A 54 29.08 22.35 13.59
N ASP A 55 29.76 21.56 12.77
CA ASP A 55 30.92 20.72 13.11
C ASP A 55 31.40 20.83 14.56
N ASN A 56 31.43 19.69 15.25
CA ASN A 56 32.59 19.29 16.04
C ASN A 56 32.63 17.77 16.15
N PHE A 57 33.53 17.18 15.37
CA PHE A 57 34.24 15.97 15.75
C PHE A 57 34.90 16.20 17.10
N ALA A 58 34.51 15.41 18.11
CA ALA A 58 35.33 15.18 19.29
C ALA A 58 35.23 13.70 19.64
N SER A 59 36.32 13.01 19.32
CA SER A 59 36.79 11.79 19.96
C SER A 59 36.68 11.90 21.47
N ASP A 60 36.09 10.90 22.12
CA ASP A 60 36.60 10.49 23.42
C ASP A 60 36.54 8.97 23.57
N ASP A 61 37.72 8.47 23.89
CA ASP A 61 38.17 7.12 24.16
C ASP A 61 37.88 6.83 25.63
N LEU A 62 37.06 5.81 25.94
CA LEU A 62 37.11 5.15 27.24
C LEU A 62 36.94 3.64 27.11
N SER A 63 38.08 2.98 27.23
CA SER A 63 38.29 1.56 27.41
C SER A 63 37.63 0.98 28.67
N LYS A 64 37.04 -0.22 28.49
CA LYS A 64 37.08 -1.44 29.34
C LYS A 64 36.72 -1.34 30.83
N ASN A 65 35.73 -2.16 31.26
CA ASN A 65 36.03 -3.42 31.95
C ASN A 65 34.78 -4.32 32.17
N ASP A 66 34.96 -5.58 31.78
CA ASP A 66 34.71 -6.86 32.46
C ASP A 66 33.32 -7.31 32.95
N ASP A 67 32.96 -8.48 32.40
CA ASP A 67 32.43 -9.67 33.06
C ASP A 67 31.10 -9.61 33.80
N ASN A 68 30.05 -10.08 33.11
CA ASN A 68 29.12 -11.04 33.71
C ASN A 68 28.47 -11.91 32.62
N VAL A 69 29.13 -13.04 32.35
CA VAL A 69 28.50 -14.21 31.74
C VAL A 69 27.55 -14.79 32.79
N SER A 70 26.25 -14.64 32.57
CA SER A 70 25.24 -15.43 33.29
C SER A 70 24.38 -16.14 32.27
N ASP A 71 24.53 -17.47 32.25
CA ASP A 71 23.62 -18.46 31.67
C ASP A 71 22.17 -17.96 31.68
N SER A 72 21.60 -17.81 30.49
CA SER A 72 20.18 -17.52 30.27
C SER A 72 19.63 -18.38 29.12
N SER A 73 20.19 -19.57 28.93
CA SER A 73 19.85 -20.51 27.84
C SER A 73 18.78 -21.55 28.22
N GLU A 74 18.13 -21.46 29.38
CA GLU A 74 17.20 -22.51 29.86
C GLU A 74 15.77 -22.04 30.25
N ILE A 75 15.32 -20.82 29.89
CA ILE A 75 13.98 -20.34 30.33
C ILE A 75 12.98 -20.04 29.19
N LEU A 76 13.36 -20.16 27.91
CA LEU A 76 12.46 -19.71 26.82
C LEU A 76 11.86 -20.81 25.93
N SER A 77 12.05 -22.09 26.27
CA SER A 77 11.51 -23.20 25.48
C SER A 77 10.35 -23.97 26.13
N SER A 78 9.96 -23.71 27.38
CA SER A 78 8.89 -24.50 28.04
C SER A 78 7.57 -23.78 28.30
N ASP A 79 7.56 -22.45 28.41
CA ASP A 79 6.39 -21.74 28.95
C ASP A 79 5.38 -21.28 27.90
N MET A 80 5.66 -21.49 26.60
CA MET A 80 4.69 -21.28 25.51
C MET A 80 4.28 -22.58 24.79
N LEU A 81 4.92 -23.72 25.09
CA LEU A 81 4.66 -24.99 24.42
C LEU A 81 3.66 -25.92 25.15
N ASN A 82 3.20 -25.54 26.34
CA ASN A 82 2.27 -26.36 27.13
C ASN A 82 0.81 -25.89 27.12
N ASP A 83 0.45 -24.95 26.24
CA ASP A 83 -0.95 -24.50 26.05
C ASP A 83 -1.34 -24.40 24.56
N ALA A 84 -0.58 -25.05 23.68
CA ALA A 84 -0.76 -25.01 22.22
C ALA A 84 -1.63 -26.17 21.68
N SER A 85 -2.56 -26.69 22.48
CA SER A 85 -3.60 -27.60 21.99
C SER A 85 -4.95 -27.12 22.48
N GLU A 86 -5.77 -26.60 21.56
CA GLU A 86 -7.18 -26.18 21.73
C GLU A 86 -7.51 -24.69 22.03
N LEU A 87 -6.81 -23.75 21.42
CA LEU A 87 -7.40 -22.43 21.13
C LEU A 87 -7.28 -22.15 19.64
N SER A 88 -8.39 -22.24 18.90
CA SER A 88 -8.44 -21.67 17.56
C SER A 88 -8.41 -20.16 17.72
N PHE A 89 -7.21 -19.58 17.72
CA PHE A 89 -7.04 -18.14 17.64
C PHE A 89 -7.61 -17.68 16.31
N ASP A 90 -8.45 -16.65 16.34
CA ASP A 90 -9.02 -16.03 15.14
C ASP A 90 -7.98 -15.10 14.49
N TYR A 91 -8.20 -14.67 13.24
CA TYR A 91 -7.28 -13.73 12.57
C TYR A 91 -7.19 -12.39 13.32
N GLU A 92 -8.27 -11.98 14.01
CA GLU A 92 -8.25 -10.79 14.87
C GLU A 92 -7.23 -10.93 16.01
N ASP A 93 -7.05 -12.13 16.54
CA ASP A 93 -6.16 -12.36 17.68
C ASP A 93 -4.69 -12.16 17.29
N VAL A 94 -4.28 -12.61 16.11
CA VAL A 94 -2.90 -12.37 15.62
C VAL A 94 -2.65 -10.88 15.34
N ILE A 95 -3.65 -10.15 14.83
CA ILE A 95 -3.57 -8.70 14.66
C ILE A 95 -3.37 -8.03 16.03
N ARG A 96 -4.16 -8.40 17.03
CA ARG A 96 -4.01 -7.85 18.40
C ARG A 96 -2.63 -8.17 18.96
N ALA A 97 -2.15 -9.40 18.78
CA ALA A 97 -0.81 -9.82 19.21
C ALA A 97 0.32 -9.01 18.54
N TYR A 98 0.16 -8.63 17.26
CA TYR A 98 1.10 -7.76 16.54
C TYR A 98 1.18 -6.36 17.17
N PHE A 99 0.04 -5.75 17.44
CA PHE A 99 -0.02 -4.41 18.07
C PHE A 99 0.49 -4.43 19.52
N ASP A 100 0.15 -5.47 20.29
CA ASP A 100 0.67 -5.67 21.64
C ASP A 100 2.20 -5.83 21.63
N ALA A 101 2.74 -6.63 20.71
CA ALA A 101 4.19 -6.78 20.56
C ALA A 101 4.87 -5.46 20.17
N SER A 102 4.22 -4.65 19.33
CA SER A 102 4.69 -3.32 18.93
C SER A 102 4.71 -2.32 20.11
N ASN A 103 3.67 -2.34 20.95
CA ASN A 103 3.60 -1.55 22.18
C ASN A 103 4.67 -1.99 23.21
N GLU A 104 4.96 -3.29 23.27
CA GLU A 104 6.01 -3.88 24.11
C GLU A 104 7.43 -3.59 23.58
N GLY A 105 7.58 -3.20 22.31
CA GLY A 105 8.86 -3.13 21.62
C GLY A 105 9.51 -4.51 21.43
N ASN A 106 8.69 -5.57 21.35
CA ASN A 106 9.16 -6.95 21.26
C ASN A 106 9.23 -7.41 19.79
N TYR A 107 10.30 -7.04 19.11
CA TYR A 107 10.47 -7.31 17.68
C TYR A 107 10.40 -8.80 17.32
N LYS A 108 10.85 -9.72 18.20
CA LYS A 108 10.76 -11.17 17.95
C LYS A 108 9.31 -11.64 17.92
N LYS A 109 8.47 -11.11 18.83
CA LYS A 109 7.03 -11.40 18.85
C LYS A 109 6.34 -10.79 17.63
N ILE A 110 6.74 -9.60 17.18
CA ILE A 110 6.29 -9.02 15.90
C ILE A 110 6.62 -9.97 14.73
N LEU A 111 7.86 -10.41 14.59
CA LEU A 111 8.26 -11.32 13.51
C LEU A 111 7.46 -12.63 13.53
N ARG A 112 7.18 -13.22 14.70
CA ARG A 112 6.38 -14.45 14.82
C ARG A 112 4.90 -14.28 14.50
N THR A 113 4.36 -13.07 14.65
CA THR A 113 3.02 -12.76 14.14
C THR A 113 3.01 -12.61 12.62
N MET A 114 4.14 -12.29 12.00
CA MET A 114 4.21 -12.03 10.56
C MET A 114 4.64 -13.25 9.74
N PHE A 115 5.51 -14.10 10.28
CA PHE A 115 6.15 -15.18 9.53
C PHE A 115 6.03 -16.52 10.27
N PRO A 116 6.10 -17.66 9.54
CA PRO A 116 6.30 -18.98 10.13
C PRO A 116 7.58 -19.07 10.96
N ASP A 117 7.61 -19.94 11.97
CA ASP A 117 8.72 -20.00 12.94
C ASP A 117 10.09 -20.24 12.28
N LYS A 118 10.14 -21.13 11.28
CA LYS A 118 11.38 -21.42 10.56
C LYS A 118 11.95 -20.18 9.86
N GLU A 119 11.10 -19.30 9.34
CA GLU A 119 11.50 -18.03 8.70
C GLU A 119 11.91 -16.97 9.71
N VAL A 120 11.30 -16.97 10.90
CA VAL A 120 11.74 -16.05 11.96
C VAL A 120 13.16 -16.37 12.41
N GLU A 121 13.45 -17.62 12.74
CA GLU A 121 14.79 -18.03 13.20
C GLU A 121 15.86 -17.74 12.15
N ALA A 122 15.48 -17.93 10.91
CA ALA A 122 16.14 -17.57 9.69
C ALA A 122 16.49 -16.07 9.57
N ILE A 123 15.50 -15.19 9.65
CA ILE A 123 15.67 -13.73 9.63
C ILE A 123 16.61 -13.31 10.76
N LEU A 124 16.40 -13.84 11.96
CA LEU A 124 17.23 -13.53 13.13
C LEU A 124 18.71 -13.89 12.86
N LYS A 125 18.99 -15.11 12.39
CA LYS A 125 20.36 -15.52 12.00
C LYS A 125 20.97 -14.62 10.93
N LEU A 126 20.22 -14.24 9.90
CA LEU A 126 20.75 -13.36 8.85
C LEU A 126 21.06 -11.95 9.39
N THR A 127 20.27 -11.45 10.33
CA THR A 127 20.45 -10.10 10.89
C THR A 127 21.67 -9.96 11.78
N GLU A 128 22.02 -11.03 12.51
CA GLU A 128 23.25 -11.12 13.30
C GLU A 128 24.51 -10.90 12.43
N LEU A 129 24.48 -11.30 11.16
CA LEU A 129 25.59 -11.15 10.21
C LEU A 129 25.71 -9.74 9.61
N GLY A 130 24.57 -9.05 9.48
CA GLY A 130 24.48 -7.75 8.83
C GLY A 130 25.08 -6.60 9.64
N ALA A 131 25.33 -6.82 10.95
CA ALA A 131 25.50 -5.76 11.93
C ALA A 131 24.33 -4.75 11.93
N ASN A 132 23.14 -5.20 11.49
CA ASN A 132 21.91 -4.45 11.62
C ASN A 132 21.37 -4.70 13.01
N ASN A 133 21.24 -3.65 13.80
CA ASN A 133 20.60 -3.74 15.09
C ASN A 133 19.08 -3.69 14.89
N LEU A 134 18.48 -4.80 14.43
CA LEU A 134 17.02 -4.92 14.29
C LEU A 134 16.30 -4.51 15.57
N GLU A 135 16.89 -4.82 16.71
CA GLU A 135 16.40 -4.38 18.01
C GLU A 135 16.37 -2.85 18.11
N GLU A 136 17.37 -2.14 17.62
CA GLU A 136 17.34 -0.67 17.55
C GLU A 136 16.36 -0.15 16.49
N GLU A 137 16.23 -0.77 15.31
CA GLU A 137 15.28 -0.30 14.28
C GLU A 137 13.82 -0.55 14.66
N LEU A 138 13.51 -1.66 15.33
CA LEU A 138 12.14 -2.08 15.66
C LEU A 138 11.74 -1.81 17.12
N SER A 139 12.68 -1.62 18.03
CA SER A 139 12.38 -1.38 19.47
C SER A 139 12.58 0.08 19.90
N THR A 140 13.07 0.97 19.03
CA THR A 140 13.32 2.39 19.39
C THR A 140 12.07 3.24 19.50
N ASN A 141 10.92 2.79 18.97
CA ASN A 141 9.67 3.53 19.05
C ASN A 141 8.68 2.79 19.94
N LYS A 142 8.64 3.14 21.23
CA LYS A 142 7.49 2.77 22.07
C LYS A 142 6.25 3.40 21.48
N THR A 143 5.41 2.56 20.91
CA THR A 143 4.10 2.94 20.39
C THR A 143 3.06 2.80 21.50
N ASN A 144 1.91 3.44 21.31
CA ASN A 144 0.78 3.29 22.22
C ASN A 144 -0.49 3.13 21.38
N TYR A 145 -0.49 2.03 20.62
CA TYR A 145 -1.59 1.62 19.79
C TYR A 145 -2.70 1.02 20.63
N VAL A 146 -3.92 1.51 20.41
CA VAL A 146 -5.14 0.94 20.97
C VAL A 146 -6.08 0.68 19.80
N ILE A 147 -6.30 -0.59 19.48
CA ILE A 147 -7.23 -0.99 18.41
C ILE A 147 -8.64 -0.54 18.80
N THR A 148 -9.27 0.22 17.92
CA THR A 148 -10.66 0.67 18.07
C THR A 148 -11.62 -0.22 17.29
N ASP A 149 -11.20 -0.74 16.14
CA ASP A 149 -12.04 -1.58 15.28
C ASP A 149 -11.19 -2.41 14.30
N ILE A 150 -11.72 -3.55 13.85
CA ILE A 150 -11.10 -4.44 12.85
C ILE A 150 -12.19 -4.78 11.83
N VAL A 151 -11.93 -4.50 10.55
CA VAL A 151 -12.90 -4.69 9.47
C VAL A 151 -12.30 -5.61 8.41
N GLU A 152 -12.93 -6.75 8.18
CA GLU A 152 -12.69 -7.59 7.00
C GLU A 152 -13.27 -6.88 5.78
N GLU A 153 -12.42 -6.56 4.80
CA GLU A 153 -12.83 -5.95 3.54
C GLU A 153 -13.32 -7.04 2.57
N CYS A 154 -12.54 -8.12 2.43
CA CYS A 154 -12.88 -9.29 1.63
C CYS A 154 -11.99 -10.50 1.97
N SER A 155 -12.43 -11.69 1.53
CA SER A 155 -11.60 -12.89 1.51
C SER A 155 -10.62 -12.85 0.33
N MET A 156 -9.40 -13.35 0.57
CA MET A 156 -8.38 -13.50 -0.47
C MET A 156 -8.72 -14.65 -1.41
N THR A 157 -8.34 -14.50 -2.67
CA THR A 157 -8.47 -15.54 -3.70
C THR A 157 -7.35 -16.58 -3.61
N ASP A 158 -7.58 -17.78 -4.14
CA ASP A 158 -6.57 -18.85 -4.17
C ASP A 158 -5.26 -18.38 -4.84
N GLU A 159 -5.35 -17.60 -5.93
CA GLU A 159 -4.16 -17.03 -6.61
C GLU A 159 -3.37 -16.07 -5.70
N GLU A 160 -4.05 -15.28 -4.88
CA GLU A 160 -3.40 -14.40 -3.91
C GLU A 160 -2.75 -15.20 -2.78
N LEU A 161 -3.40 -16.26 -2.30
CA LEU A 161 -2.83 -17.17 -1.30
C LEU A 161 -1.61 -17.91 -1.85
N ASP A 162 -1.66 -18.36 -3.10
CA ASP A 162 -0.55 -19.03 -3.79
C ASP A 162 0.70 -18.15 -3.88
N GLN A 163 0.54 -16.83 -4.09
CA GLN A 163 1.66 -15.89 -4.08
C GLN A 163 2.35 -15.81 -2.72
N TYR A 164 1.58 -15.82 -1.62
CA TYR A 164 2.13 -15.85 -0.27
C TYR A 164 2.79 -17.19 0.05
N MET A 165 2.15 -18.30 -0.34
CA MET A 165 2.72 -19.64 -0.20
C MET A 165 4.06 -19.76 -0.93
N PHE A 166 4.12 -19.32 -2.19
CA PHE A 166 5.35 -19.29 -2.98
C PHE A 166 6.44 -18.45 -2.32
N TYR A 167 6.10 -17.29 -1.76
CA TYR A 167 7.04 -16.46 -1.03
C TYR A 167 7.60 -17.18 0.21
N PHE A 168 6.74 -17.79 1.04
CA PHE A 168 7.19 -18.52 2.23
C PHE A 168 8.06 -19.72 1.86
N ASP A 169 7.66 -20.48 0.83
CA ASP A 169 8.42 -21.61 0.34
C ASP A 169 9.79 -21.18 -0.21
N GLN A 170 9.87 -20.05 -0.92
CA GLN A 170 11.14 -19.48 -1.38
C GLN A 170 12.05 -19.12 -0.20
N VAL A 171 11.53 -18.39 0.78
CA VAL A 171 12.29 -17.99 1.96
C VAL A 171 12.77 -19.25 2.70
N ALA A 172 11.89 -20.20 3.00
CA ALA A 172 12.25 -21.44 3.67
C ALA A 172 13.22 -22.32 2.87
N GLY A 173 13.12 -22.33 1.53
CA GLY A 173 14.04 -23.02 0.63
C GLY A 173 15.46 -22.43 0.67
N VAL A 174 15.59 -21.10 0.76
CA VAL A 174 16.89 -20.44 1.01
C VAL A 174 17.49 -20.92 2.33
N PHE A 175 16.66 -21.14 3.36
CA PHE A 175 17.15 -21.64 4.65
C PHE A 175 17.55 -23.11 4.63
N ASN A 176 16.82 -23.97 3.93
CA ASN A 176 17.26 -25.35 3.70
C ASN A 176 18.68 -25.36 3.11
N LYS A 177 18.95 -24.51 2.11
CA LYS A 177 20.30 -24.40 1.54
C LYS A 177 21.35 -23.89 2.54
N ILE A 178 21.01 -22.95 3.41
CA ILE A 178 21.91 -22.52 4.49
C ILE A 178 22.25 -23.69 5.42
N GLU A 179 21.27 -24.51 5.80
CA GLU A 179 21.48 -25.69 6.63
C GLU A 179 22.33 -26.75 5.91
N GLU A 180 22.10 -26.98 4.62
CA GLU A 180 22.93 -27.84 3.77
C GLU A 180 24.39 -27.37 3.71
N TYR A 181 24.61 -26.06 3.73
CA TYR A 181 25.95 -25.46 3.80
C TYR A 181 26.57 -25.47 5.21
N GLY A 182 25.93 -26.12 6.17
CA GLY A 182 26.43 -26.32 7.53
C GLY A 182 25.88 -25.32 8.56
N GLY A 183 24.94 -24.47 8.17
CA GLY A 183 24.21 -23.56 9.07
C GLY A 183 24.98 -22.33 9.55
N ASP A 184 26.29 -22.28 9.32
CA ASP A 184 27.14 -21.12 9.62
C ASP A 184 27.23 -20.19 8.39
N VAL A 185 26.43 -19.13 8.43
CA VAL A 185 26.35 -18.17 7.32
C VAL A 185 27.64 -17.33 7.18
N GLU A 186 28.45 -17.21 8.26
CA GLU A 186 29.76 -16.55 8.19
C GLU A 186 30.79 -17.39 7.42
N ALA A 187 30.65 -18.71 7.47
CA ALA A 187 31.53 -19.65 6.78
C ALA A 187 31.24 -19.81 5.28
N LEU A 188 30.15 -19.23 4.77
CA LEU A 188 29.77 -19.31 3.36
C LEU A 188 30.79 -18.61 2.44
N SER A 189 31.05 -19.22 1.29
CA SER A 189 31.80 -18.60 0.21
C SER A 189 31.00 -17.45 -0.44
N ASP A 190 31.68 -16.56 -1.15
CA ASP A 190 31.01 -15.46 -1.87
C ASP A 190 30.04 -15.99 -2.94
N GLU A 191 30.37 -17.11 -3.59
CA GLU A 191 29.50 -17.79 -4.57
C GLU A 191 28.22 -18.33 -3.91
N GLN A 192 28.34 -18.99 -2.74
CA GLN A 192 27.18 -19.48 -1.99
C GLN A 192 26.30 -18.33 -1.50
N ARG A 193 26.91 -17.21 -1.10
CA ARG A 193 26.17 -16.00 -0.68
C ARG A 193 25.40 -15.37 -1.84
N GLU A 194 26.02 -15.28 -3.02
CA GLU A 194 25.36 -14.75 -4.22
C GLU A 194 24.21 -15.66 -4.67
N GLU A 195 24.39 -16.98 -4.62
CA GLU A 195 23.33 -17.95 -4.90
C GLU A 195 22.14 -17.77 -3.95
N LEU A 196 22.38 -17.73 -2.64
CA LEU A 196 21.32 -17.54 -1.63
C LEU A 196 20.61 -16.19 -1.80
N TYR A 197 21.36 -15.12 -2.10
CA TYR A 197 20.78 -13.81 -2.38
C TYR A 197 19.89 -13.84 -3.62
N ASN A 198 20.34 -14.45 -4.72
CA ASN A 198 19.55 -14.56 -5.95
C ASN A 198 18.31 -15.43 -5.76
N ALA A 199 18.41 -16.51 -4.98
CA ALA A 199 17.27 -17.36 -4.63
C ALA A 199 16.24 -16.61 -3.78
N PHE A 200 16.71 -15.86 -2.78
CA PHE A 200 15.86 -15.05 -1.91
C PHE A 200 15.17 -13.89 -2.64
N MET A 201 15.85 -13.27 -3.60
CA MET A 201 15.29 -12.19 -4.40
C MET A 201 14.42 -12.68 -5.58
N GLY A 202 14.25 -14.00 -5.74
CA GLY A 202 13.51 -14.58 -6.86
C GLY A 202 14.20 -14.39 -8.22
N PHE A 203 15.49 -14.05 -8.26
CA PHE A 203 16.26 -13.91 -9.52
C PHE A 203 16.72 -15.24 -10.09
N THR A 204 16.73 -16.31 -9.29
CA THR A 204 16.83 -17.66 -9.82
C THR A 204 15.45 -18.07 -10.30
N ALA A 205 15.10 -17.69 -11.52
CA ALA A 205 14.00 -18.36 -12.23
C ALA A 205 14.37 -19.85 -12.30
N SER A 206 13.76 -20.69 -11.48
CA SER A 206 13.65 -22.08 -11.87
C SER A 206 12.68 -22.08 -13.05
N GLU A 207 13.17 -22.47 -14.23
CA GLU A 207 12.32 -22.79 -15.39
C GLU A 207 11.42 -24.02 -15.14
N ASP A 208 11.41 -24.55 -13.91
CA ASP A 208 10.62 -25.70 -13.48
C ASP A 208 9.76 -25.31 -12.27
N ASP A 209 8.47 -25.59 -12.39
CA ASP A 209 7.37 -25.45 -11.42
C ASP A 209 7.52 -26.31 -10.14
N ASP A 210 8.74 -26.74 -9.77
CA ASP A 210 8.99 -27.68 -8.66
C ASP A 210 9.66 -26.97 -7.46
N ILE A 211 9.11 -25.85 -6.99
CA ILE A 211 9.41 -25.43 -5.61
C ILE A 211 8.71 -26.45 -4.70
N GLU A 212 9.50 -27.19 -3.91
CA GLU A 212 8.94 -28.08 -2.91
C GLU A 212 8.12 -27.25 -1.92
N HIS A 213 6.80 -27.44 -1.93
CA HIS A 213 5.91 -26.76 -1.00
C HIS A 213 6.20 -27.18 0.44
N ILE A 214 6.62 -26.22 1.26
CA ILE A 214 6.93 -26.39 2.68
C ILE A 214 5.72 -25.99 3.51
N TYR A 215 5.02 -24.94 3.08
CA TYR A 215 3.83 -24.43 3.74
C TYR A 215 2.58 -24.65 2.90
N ASN A 216 1.44 -24.67 3.58
CA ASN A 216 0.13 -24.68 2.95
C ASN A 216 -0.69 -23.55 3.57
N VAL A 217 -1.13 -22.63 2.72
CA VAL A 217 -1.98 -21.50 3.11
C VAL A 217 -3.41 -21.80 2.68
N THR A 218 -4.34 -21.90 3.62
CA THR A 218 -5.70 -22.41 3.32
C THR A 218 -6.78 -21.34 3.32
N GLU A 219 -6.50 -20.19 3.92
CA GLU A 219 -7.48 -19.14 4.16
C GLU A 219 -6.75 -17.80 4.30
N GLY A 220 -7.38 -16.71 3.86
CA GLY A 220 -6.85 -15.38 4.10
C GLY A 220 -7.86 -14.27 3.85
N TYR A 221 -7.59 -13.12 4.46
CA TYR A 221 -8.46 -11.96 4.44
C TYR A 221 -7.66 -10.67 4.22
N ASP A 222 -8.27 -9.75 3.50
CA ASP A 222 -7.88 -8.35 3.50
C ASP A 222 -8.59 -7.66 4.68
N VAL A 223 -7.80 -7.04 5.58
CA VAL A 223 -8.30 -6.43 6.81
C VAL A 223 -7.81 -5.00 6.98
N THR A 224 -8.73 -4.10 7.32
CA THR A 224 -8.41 -2.74 7.80
C THR A 224 -8.51 -2.69 9.33
N VAL A 225 -7.47 -2.20 9.98
CA VAL A 225 -7.42 -2.04 11.44
C VAL A 225 -7.42 -0.56 11.79
N TYR A 226 -8.44 -0.14 12.52
CA TYR A 226 -8.53 1.21 13.06
C TYR A 226 -7.96 1.22 14.48
N TYR A 227 -7.11 2.18 14.78
CA TYR A 227 -6.50 2.32 16.11
C TYR A 227 -6.27 3.78 16.47
N THR A 228 -6.00 4.04 17.75
CA THR A 228 -5.39 5.31 18.17
C THR A 228 -3.94 5.09 18.51
N ASN A 229 -3.04 5.96 18.05
CA ASN A 229 -1.67 6.02 18.56
C ASN A 229 -1.52 7.26 19.42
N SER A 230 -1.31 7.08 20.73
CA SER A 230 -1.20 8.20 21.67
C SER A 230 -2.42 9.15 21.65
N GLY A 231 -3.61 8.60 21.36
CA GLY A 231 -4.88 9.33 21.30
C GLY A 231 -5.25 9.88 19.92
N GLU A 232 -4.33 9.88 18.95
CA GLU A 232 -4.63 10.31 17.57
C GLU A 232 -5.13 9.11 16.75
N PRO A 233 -6.29 9.22 16.08
CA PRO A 233 -6.83 8.13 15.26
C PRO A 233 -5.99 7.92 14.00
N ASP A 234 -5.74 6.66 13.68
CA ASP A 234 -5.05 6.23 12.47
C ASP A 234 -5.56 4.84 12.07
N GLU A 235 -5.07 4.32 10.96
CA GLU A 235 -5.43 3.01 10.44
C GLU A 235 -4.21 2.31 9.83
N ASP A 236 -4.24 1.00 9.82
CA ASP A 236 -3.27 0.18 9.08
C ASP A 236 -3.99 -0.98 8.38
N TYR A 237 -3.29 -1.55 7.41
CA TYR A 237 -3.85 -2.40 6.39
C TYR A 237 -3.09 -3.72 6.37
N PHE A 238 -3.76 -4.81 6.68
CA PHE A 238 -3.17 -6.14 6.78
C PHE A 238 -3.75 -7.07 5.72
N PHE A 239 -2.89 -7.95 5.20
CA PHE A 239 -3.32 -9.26 4.76
C PHE A 239 -3.11 -10.23 5.91
N VAL A 240 -4.10 -11.05 6.20
CA VAL A 240 -4.00 -12.11 7.20
C VAL A 240 -4.24 -13.45 6.53
N TYR A 241 -3.46 -14.45 6.88
CA TYR A 241 -3.56 -15.76 6.23
C TYR A 241 -3.25 -16.88 7.21
N TYR A 242 -3.96 -17.99 7.07
CA TYR A 242 -3.81 -19.17 7.91
C TYR A 242 -2.81 -20.13 7.29
N VAL A 243 -1.73 -20.39 8.01
CA VAL A 243 -0.69 -21.35 7.62
C VAL A 243 -0.89 -22.64 8.42
N ASP A 244 -1.07 -23.76 7.72
CA ASP A 244 -1.28 -25.07 8.36
C ASP A 244 -0.15 -25.41 9.33
N GLY A 245 -0.50 -25.72 10.57
CA GLY A 245 0.45 -26.06 11.63
C GLY A 245 1.15 -24.87 12.31
N GLU A 246 1.02 -23.66 11.77
CA GLU A 246 1.67 -22.44 12.27
C GLU A 246 0.64 -21.39 12.76
N GLY A 247 -0.61 -21.49 12.30
CA GLY A 247 -1.71 -20.59 12.65
C GLY A 247 -1.81 -19.34 11.77
N TRP A 248 -2.57 -18.35 12.22
CA TRP A 248 -2.73 -17.07 11.52
C TRP A 248 -1.44 -16.25 11.55
N LYS A 249 -1.14 -15.62 10.41
CA LYS A 249 -0.02 -14.69 10.23
C LYS A 249 -0.51 -13.39 9.59
N VAL A 250 0.23 -12.31 9.80
CA VAL A 250 -0.13 -10.97 9.33
C VAL A 250 0.97 -10.36 8.45
N ASN A 251 0.58 -9.66 7.38
CA ASN A 251 1.49 -8.86 6.58
C ASN A 251 0.88 -7.48 6.35
N ASN A 252 1.53 -6.43 6.84
CA ASN A 252 1.14 -5.03 6.60
C ASN A 252 2.10 -4.27 5.69
N THR A 253 3.07 -4.94 5.07
CA THR A 253 4.13 -4.20 4.41
C THR A 253 3.66 -3.55 3.12
N MET A 254 3.97 -2.26 2.98
CA MET A 254 3.64 -1.40 1.84
C MET A 254 2.14 -1.20 1.52
N ARG A 255 1.20 -1.92 2.14
CA ARG A 255 -0.23 -1.82 1.79
C ARG A 255 -0.78 -0.39 2.00
N LYS A 256 -0.48 0.23 3.14
CA LYS A 256 -0.81 1.65 3.40
C LYS A 256 -0.22 2.60 2.35
N PHE A 257 1.00 2.32 1.89
CA PHE A 257 1.66 3.11 0.84
C PHE A 257 1.01 2.90 -0.54
N VAL A 258 0.70 1.65 -0.90
CA VAL A 258 0.03 1.30 -2.16
C VAL A 258 -1.36 1.93 -2.20
N LYS A 259 -2.16 1.80 -1.14
CA LYS A 259 -3.51 2.40 -1.08
C LYS A 259 -3.46 3.93 -1.18
N LYS A 260 -2.54 4.58 -0.45
CA LYS A 260 -2.32 6.04 -0.57
C LYS A 260 -1.85 6.44 -1.98
N SER A 261 -0.98 5.64 -2.60
CA SER A 261 -0.50 5.90 -3.96
C SER A 261 -1.60 5.76 -5.00
N LYS A 262 -2.44 4.71 -4.88
CA LYS A 262 -3.65 4.54 -5.70
C LYS A 262 -4.59 5.73 -5.56
N GLN A 263 -4.92 6.14 -4.32
CA GLN A 263 -5.75 7.32 -4.07
C GLN A 263 -5.16 8.59 -4.70
N SER A 264 -3.84 8.80 -4.56
CA SER A 264 -3.16 9.94 -5.16
C SER A 264 -3.22 9.91 -6.69
N ALA A 265 -3.10 8.73 -7.30
CA ALA A 265 -3.25 8.54 -8.74
C ALA A 265 -4.67 8.85 -9.21
N THR A 266 -5.70 8.37 -8.50
CA THR A 266 -7.09 8.68 -8.85
C THR A 266 -7.40 10.17 -8.68
N ASN A 267 -6.91 10.82 -7.62
CA ASN A 267 -7.01 12.28 -7.44
C ASN A 267 -6.30 13.07 -8.56
N THR A 268 -5.14 12.59 -9.00
CA THR A 268 -4.41 13.17 -10.15
C THR A 268 -5.21 13.03 -11.44
N THR A 269 -5.92 11.91 -11.60
CA THR A 269 -6.82 11.69 -12.73
C THR A 269 -8.00 12.66 -12.68
N ALA A 270 -8.64 12.85 -11.51
CA ALA A 270 -9.71 13.84 -11.34
C ALA A 270 -9.26 15.26 -11.72
N LYS A 271 -8.05 15.65 -11.26
CA LYS A 271 -7.42 16.94 -11.64
C LYS A 271 -7.16 17.05 -13.13
N THR A 272 -6.71 15.97 -13.75
CA THR A 272 -6.45 15.91 -15.19
C THR A 272 -7.73 16.13 -15.98
N ILE A 273 -8.80 15.39 -15.66
CA ILE A 273 -10.12 15.56 -16.26
C ILE A 273 -10.65 16.99 -16.03
N PHE A 274 -10.52 17.52 -14.81
CA PHE A 274 -10.89 18.90 -14.48
C PHE A 274 -10.21 19.91 -15.42
N ASN A 275 -8.91 19.78 -15.64
CA ASN A 275 -8.15 20.69 -16.50
C ASN A 275 -8.56 20.58 -17.98
N PHE A 276 -8.87 19.37 -18.46
CA PHE A 276 -9.38 19.18 -19.83
C PHE A 276 -10.77 19.79 -20.01
N PHE A 277 -11.66 19.63 -19.03
CA PHE A 277 -12.95 20.34 -19.03
C PHE A 277 -12.76 21.85 -19.01
N ALA A 278 -11.92 22.38 -18.11
CA ALA A 278 -11.66 23.82 -18.02
C ALA A 278 -11.13 24.39 -19.34
N THR A 279 -10.19 23.71 -19.99
CA THR A 279 -9.65 24.12 -21.30
C THR A 279 -10.73 24.10 -22.38
N ASN A 280 -11.46 22.99 -22.51
CA ASN A 280 -12.47 22.82 -23.56
C ASN A 280 -13.64 23.81 -23.40
N LEU A 281 -14.11 24.05 -22.17
CA LEU A 281 -15.16 25.03 -21.91
C LEU A 281 -14.68 26.44 -22.25
N THR A 282 -13.43 26.79 -21.92
CA THR A 282 -12.84 28.08 -22.29
C THR A 282 -12.81 28.26 -23.82
N ASP A 283 -12.37 27.24 -24.57
CA ASP A 283 -12.33 27.30 -26.03
C ASP A 283 -13.73 27.44 -26.65
N MET A 284 -14.72 26.76 -26.09
CA MET A 284 -16.11 26.88 -26.52
C MET A 284 -16.70 28.26 -26.22
N GLU A 285 -16.38 28.86 -25.07
CA GLU A 285 -16.78 30.23 -24.73
C GLU A 285 -16.15 31.23 -25.70
N VAL A 286 -14.86 31.10 -25.99
CA VAL A 286 -14.14 31.92 -26.99
C VAL A 286 -14.76 31.77 -28.39
N SER A 287 -15.27 30.59 -28.71
CA SER A 287 -15.99 30.29 -29.96
C SER A 287 -17.41 30.85 -30.00
N GLY A 288 -17.88 31.48 -28.91
CA GLY A 288 -19.20 32.10 -28.81
C GLY A 288 -20.30 31.18 -28.28
N THR A 289 -19.96 30.01 -27.74
CA THR A 289 -20.94 29.11 -27.10
C THR A 289 -21.40 29.71 -25.78
N ASN A 290 -22.71 29.77 -25.55
CA ASN A 290 -23.25 30.18 -24.26
C ASN A 290 -23.20 29.01 -23.27
N LEU A 291 -22.30 29.11 -22.29
CA LEU A 291 -22.09 28.11 -21.25
C LEU A 291 -22.65 28.53 -19.87
N SER A 292 -23.46 29.59 -19.81
CA SER A 292 -24.04 30.09 -18.56
C SER A 292 -24.94 29.06 -17.87
N GLY A 293 -25.00 29.15 -16.53
CA GLY A 293 -25.78 28.27 -15.68
C GLY A 293 -24.91 27.27 -14.92
N THR A 294 -25.59 26.47 -14.09
CA THR A 294 -24.94 25.45 -13.24
C THR A 294 -25.50 24.08 -13.58
N TYR A 295 -24.62 23.15 -13.94
CA TYR A 295 -25.01 21.83 -14.44
C TYR A 295 -23.89 20.80 -14.23
N ILE A 296 -24.24 19.52 -14.39
CA ILE A 296 -23.31 18.40 -14.28
C ILE A 296 -23.20 17.72 -15.65
N ILE A 297 -21.97 17.48 -16.09
CA ILE A 297 -21.66 16.63 -17.24
C ILE A 297 -21.02 15.35 -16.72
N GLY A 298 -21.67 14.23 -16.99
CA GLY A 298 -21.19 12.89 -16.68
C GLY A 298 -20.35 12.27 -17.79
N SER A 299 -19.70 11.17 -17.47
CA SER A 299 -19.03 10.29 -18.45
C SER A 299 -20.00 9.65 -19.44
N ASP A 300 -21.28 9.57 -19.07
CA ASP A 300 -22.40 9.21 -19.90
C ASP A 300 -23.66 10.02 -19.54
N ASN A 301 -24.78 9.70 -20.19
CA ASN A 301 -26.03 10.44 -20.01
C ASN A 301 -26.71 10.21 -18.65
N SER A 302 -26.34 9.17 -17.89
CA SER A 302 -26.95 8.87 -16.59
C SER A 302 -26.51 9.85 -15.52
N MET A 303 -25.28 10.37 -15.63
CA MET A 303 -24.71 11.37 -14.71
C MET A 303 -24.75 12.80 -15.26
N ASN A 304 -25.62 13.06 -16.25
CA ASN A 304 -25.91 14.42 -16.72
C ASN A 304 -27.05 15.03 -15.92
N TYR A 305 -26.90 16.29 -15.50
CA TYR A 305 -27.94 16.96 -14.71
C TYR A 305 -27.98 18.47 -14.98
N ASN A 306 -29.20 19.02 -15.12
CA ASN A 306 -29.48 20.43 -15.43
C ASN A 306 -28.74 21.02 -16.65
N VAL A 307 -28.25 20.18 -17.58
CA VAL A 307 -27.49 20.66 -18.75
C VAL A 307 -28.42 21.48 -19.68
N PRO A 308 -28.08 22.75 -19.97
CA PRO A 308 -28.84 23.56 -20.91
C PRO A 308 -28.93 22.91 -22.30
N SER A 309 -30.09 22.98 -22.94
CA SER A 309 -30.30 22.39 -24.28
C SER A 309 -29.42 23.00 -25.37
N THR A 310 -28.79 24.15 -25.11
CA THR A 310 -27.81 24.80 -25.99
C THR A 310 -26.44 24.15 -25.96
N ILE A 311 -26.16 23.31 -24.96
CA ILE A 311 -24.88 22.65 -24.77
C ILE A 311 -24.93 21.25 -25.36
N ASN A 312 -24.00 20.99 -26.27
CA ASN A 312 -23.80 19.67 -26.84
C ASN A 312 -22.83 18.87 -25.96
N VAL A 313 -23.37 18.11 -25.00
CA VAL A 313 -22.57 17.30 -24.08
C VAL A 313 -21.64 16.34 -24.83
N SER A 314 -22.12 15.71 -25.90
CA SER A 314 -21.32 14.77 -26.68
C SER A 314 -20.11 15.44 -27.34
N GLU A 315 -20.23 16.70 -27.75
CA GLU A 315 -19.12 17.47 -28.32
C GLU A 315 -18.05 17.75 -27.27
N ILE A 316 -18.45 18.18 -26.06
CA ILE A 316 -17.54 18.39 -24.93
C ILE A 316 -16.81 17.08 -24.58
N ILE A 317 -17.55 15.99 -24.39
CA ILE A 317 -16.97 14.69 -24.02
C ILE A 317 -16.02 14.19 -25.11
N ASN A 318 -16.38 14.32 -26.40
CA ASN A 318 -15.53 13.89 -27.49
C ASN A 318 -14.24 14.72 -27.59
N SER A 319 -14.33 16.02 -27.32
CA SER A 319 -13.16 16.90 -27.31
C SER A 319 -12.20 16.53 -26.16
N VAL A 320 -12.74 16.39 -24.94
CA VAL A 320 -11.97 15.90 -23.79
C VAL A 320 -11.36 14.52 -24.06
N LYS A 321 -12.09 13.60 -24.70
CA LYS A 321 -11.59 12.26 -25.07
C LYS A 321 -10.50 12.30 -26.15
N SER A 322 -10.53 13.28 -27.05
CA SER A 322 -9.48 13.49 -28.04
C SER A 322 -8.16 13.88 -27.37
N ASP A 323 -8.24 14.72 -26.34
CA ASP A 323 -7.07 15.19 -25.60
C ASP A 323 -6.60 14.20 -24.53
N TYR A 324 -7.53 13.40 -23.98
CA TYR A 324 -7.27 12.37 -22.97
C TYR A 324 -7.96 11.05 -23.33
N SER A 325 -7.31 10.26 -24.19
CA SER A 325 -7.87 9.00 -24.70
C SER A 325 -8.24 7.97 -23.61
N ASP A 326 -7.47 7.96 -22.52
CA ASP A 326 -7.67 7.08 -21.37
C ASP A 326 -8.92 7.42 -20.56
N ILE A 327 -9.57 8.57 -20.78
CA ILE A 327 -10.78 8.96 -20.05
C ILE A 327 -11.90 7.91 -20.14
N SER A 328 -11.90 7.11 -21.21
CA SER A 328 -12.88 6.04 -21.43
C SER A 328 -12.79 4.87 -20.43
N LYS A 329 -11.66 4.74 -19.72
CA LYS A 329 -11.45 3.77 -18.64
C LYS A 329 -12.14 4.18 -17.32
N TYR A 330 -12.70 5.38 -17.28
CA TYR A 330 -13.23 5.99 -16.07
C TYR A 330 -14.72 6.33 -16.20
N GLU A 331 -15.42 6.25 -15.08
CA GLU A 331 -16.68 6.95 -14.84
C GLU A 331 -16.37 8.24 -14.09
N TYR A 332 -17.06 9.30 -14.42
CA TYR A 332 -16.83 10.60 -13.82
C TYR A 332 -18.06 11.48 -13.95
N PHE A 333 -18.08 12.53 -13.15
CA PHE A 333 -18.91 13.70 -13.40
C PHE A 333 -18.14 14.98 -13.09
N ALA A 334 -18.47 16.04 -13.83
CA ALA A 334 -17.91 17.37 -13.68
C ALA A 334 -19.02 18.39 -13.39
N ILE A 335 -18.87 19.18 -12.33
CA ILE A 335 -19.78 20.28 -12.01
C ILE A 335 -19.28 21.54 -12.69
N ILE A 336 -20.11 22.11 -13.56
CA ILE A 336 -19.82 23.33 -14.29
C ILE A 336 -20.66 24.47 -13.71
N VAL A 337 -20.01 25.58 -13.36
CA VAL A 337 -20.65 26.79 -12.85
C VAL A 337 -20.28 27.94 -13.80
N ASN A 338 -21.26 28.47 -14.52
CA ASN A 338 -21.11 29.56 -15.49
C ASN A 338 -19.93 29.37 -16.44
N GLY A 339 -19.88 28.21 -17.09
CA GLY A 339 -18.81 27.85 -18.04
C GLY A 339 -17.47 27.46 -17.41
N SER A 340 -17.33 27.51 -16.08
CA SER A 340 -16.12 27.08 -15.39
C SER A 340 -16.31 25.72 -14.72
N CYS A 341 -15.42 24.77 -15.04
CA CYS A 341 -15.34 23.52 -14.28
C CYS A 341 -14.95 23.83 -12.83
N SER A 342 -15.77 23.39 -11.88
CA SER A 342 -15.62 23.72 -10.45
C SER A 342 -15.33 22.49 -9.59
N TYR A 343 -15.71 21.30 -10.05
CA TYR A 343 -15.48 20.05 -9.35
C TYR A 343 -15.48 18.88 -10.32
N VAL A 344 -14.65 17.87 -10.04
CA VAL A 344 -14.69 16.56 -10.73
C VAL A 344 -14.58 15.45 -9.69
N ALA A 345 -15.42 14.42 -9.83
CA ALA A 345 -15.21 13.12 -9.20
C ALA A 345 -15.05 12.05 -10.28
N VAL A 346 -14.19 11.07 -10.01
CA VAL A 346 -13.84 10.00 -10.96
C VAL A 346 -13.68 8.67 -10.24
N TYR A 347 -14.09 7.61 -10.93
CA TYR A 347 -13.95 6.20 -10.56
C TYR A 347 -13.41 5.42 -11.77
N LYS A 348 -12.53 4.44 -11.56
CA LYS A 348 -11.99 3.62 -12.66
C LYS A 348 -12.82 2.34 -12.78
N LYS A 349 -13.35 2.06 -13.96
CA LYS A 349 -14.33 0.99 -14.23
C LYS A 349 -13.85 -0.44 -13.95
N SER A 350 -12.53 -0.65 -13.92
CA SER A 350 -11.90 -1.98 -13.97
C SER A 350 -11.08 -2.30 -12.73
N ASP A 351 -11.29 -1.57 -11.64
CA ASP A 351 -10.46 -1.60 -10.43
C ASP A 351 -11.47 -1.34 -9.31
N ASP A 352 -11.45 -2.11 -8.20
CA ASP A 352 -12.17 -1.78 -6.95
C ASP A 352 -11.55 -0.54 -6.31
N SER A 353 -11.52 0.53 -7.10
CA SER A 353 -10.72 1.71 -6.87
C SER A 353 -11.55 2.74 -6.15
N ASN A 354 -10.90 3.37 -5.17
CA ASN A 354 -11.45 4.51 -4.48
C ASN A 354 -11.80 5.64 -5.45
N VAL A 355 -12.85 6.39 -5.13
CA VAL A 355 -13.19 7.61 -5.84
C VAL A 355 -12.08 8.65 -5.66
N GLY A 356 -11.67 9.28 -6.76
CA GLY A 356 -10.80 10.44 -6.76
C GLY A 356 -11.59 11.71 -6.96
N THR A 357 -11.18 12.80 -6.32
CA THR A 357 -11.86 14.10 -6.45
C THR A 357 -10.88 15.22 -6.74
N TYR A 358 -11.37 16.24 -7.44
CA TYR A 358 -10.73 17.53 -7.53
C TYR A 358 -11.76 18.64 -7.28
N PRO A 359 -11.59 19.49 -6.24
CA PRO A 359 -10.48 19.50 -5.28
C PRO A 359 -10.31 18.20 -4.46
N ILE A 360 -9.07 17.92 -4.07
CA ILE A 360 -8.67 16.68 -3.40
C ILE A 360 -9.37 16.56 -2.03
N LEU A 361 -9.87 15.36 -1.72
CA LEU A 361 -10.52 15.02 -0.44
C LEU A 361 -11.64 16.00 -0.08
N SER A 362 -12.46 16.37 -1.06
CA SER A 362 -13.51 17.36 -0.88
C SER A 362 -14.83 16.91 -1.50
N ILE A 363 -15.94 17.30 -0.88
CA ILE A 363 -17.29 17.07 -1.39
C ILE A 363 -18.01 18.40 -1.64
N PRO A 364 -18.95 18.48 -2.60
CA PRO A 364 -19.80 19.65 -2.77
C PRO A 364 -20.60 19.96 -1.51
N LYS A 365 -20.68 21.24 -1.12
CA LYS A 365 -21.37 21.68 0.10
C LYS A 365 -22.49 22.67 -0.16
N ALA A 366 -22.19 23.71 -0.94
CA ALA A 366 -23.14 24.79 -1.22
C ALA A 366 -22.79 25.47 -2.53
N LEU A 367 -23.80 26.05 -3.18
CA LEU A 367 -23.62 26.95 -4.30
C LEU A 367 -23.94 28.38 -3.83
N ASN A 368 -22.92 29.22 -3.74
CA ASN A 368 -23.06 30.61 -3.32
C ASN A 368 -22.88 31.52 -4.54
N ASP A 369 -24.00 32.07 -5.02
CA ASP A 369 -24.07 32.84 -6.26
C ASP A 369 -23.48 32.06 -7.45
N ASP A 370 -22.27 32.41 -7.85
CA ASP A 370 -21.55 31.86 -9.00
C ASP A 370 -20.35 30.99 -8.60
N ARG A 371 -20.28 30.53 -7.34
CA ARG A 371 -19.16 29.72 -6.84
C ARG A 371 -19.63 28.48 -6.09
N LEU A 372 -19.13 27.33 -6.52
CA LEU A 372 -19.25 26.09 -5.76
C LEU A 372 -18.33 26.12 -4.54
N GLU A 373 -18.91 25.93 -3.36
CA GLU A 373 -18.16 25.66 -2.14
C GLU A 373 -18.08 24.16 -1.89
N THR A 374 -16.89 23.72 -1.49
CA THR A 374 -16.63 22.35 -1.10
C THR A 374 -16.20 22.29 0.36
N GLU A 375 -16.40 21.15 1.00
CA GLU A 375 -15.82 20.85 2.31
C GLU A 375 -14.84 19.71 2.24
N LYS A 376 -13.74 19.83 2.99
CA LYS A 376 -12.77 18.77 3.14
C LYS A 376 -13.33 17.67 4.03
N VAL A 377 -13.20 16.43 3.58
CA VAL A 377 -13.50 15.23 4.36
C VAL A 377 -12.20 14.53 4.75
N SER A 378 -12.24 13.78 5.85
CA SER A 378 -11.09 13.00 6.30
C SER A 378 -10.78 11.81 5.39
N LYS A 379 -11.82 11.21 4.77
CA LYS A 379 -11.74 9.99 3.98
C LYS A 379 -12.74 10.03 2.83
N ILE A 380 -12.26 10.15 1.60
CA ILE A 380 -13.12 10.22 0.40
C ILE A 380 -13.57 8.85 -0.10
N ASP A 381 -12.80 7.81 0.24
CA ASP A 381 -13.08 6.40 -0.07
C ASP A 381 -14.31 5.84 0.66
N THR A 382 -14.85 6.59 1.63
CA THR A 382 -16.15 6.28 2.27
C THR A 382 -17.36 6.65 1.40
N TYR A 383 -17.15 7.31 0.26
CA TYR A 383 -18.21 7.70 -0.66
C TYR A 383 -18.07 6.97 -1.99
N THR A 384 -19.20 6.50 -2.52
CA THR A 384 -19.31 6.03 -3.89
C THR A 384 -19.45 7.21 -4.86
N LEU A 385 -19.15 6.98 -6.15
CA LEU A 385 -19.32 8.02 -7.18
C LEU A 385 -20.79 8.48 -7.27
N ASP A 386 -21.74 7.55 -7.13
CA ASP A 386 -23.17 7.82 -7.14
C ASP A 386 -23.61 8.69 -5.95
N GLU A 387 -23.11 8.41 -4.74
CA GLU A 387 -23.41 9.24 -3.56
C GLU A 387 -22.89 10.66 -3.74
N LEU A 388 -21.66 10.82 -4.27
CA LEU A 388 -21.12 12.15 -4.57
C LEU A 388 -21.94 12.86 -5.65
N PHE A 389 -22.45 12.13 -6.64
CA PHE A 389 -23.31 12.68 -7.69
C PHE A 389 -24.65 13.16 -7.12
N GLU A 390 -25.29 12.38 -6.24
CA GLU A 390 -26.52 12.81 -5.56
C GLU A 390 -26.29 14.01 -4.64
N ILE A 391 -25.19 14.05 -3.88
CA ILE A 391 -24.78 15.23 -3.11
C ILE A 391 -24.61 16.44 -4.03
N ALA A 392 -23.96 16.27 -5.18
CA ALA A 392 -23.75 17.35 -6.15
C ALA A 392 -25.07 17.89 -6.70
N LYS A 393 -26.03 17.02 -7.03
CA LYS A 393 -27.37 17.41 -7.50
C LYS A 393 -28.11 18.22 -6.45
N ASP A 394 -28.13 17.75 -5.20
CA ASP A 394 -28.78 18.45 -4.10
C ASP A 394 -28.18 19.85 -3.87
N VAL A 395 -26.87 20.00 -4.05
CA VAL A 395 -26.16 21.27 -3.87
C VAL A 395 -26.47 22.28 -4.99
N ILE A 396 -26.60 21.83 -6.24
CA ILE A 396 -26.78 22.76 -7.38
C ILE A 396 -28.23 23.05 -7.76
N GLY A 397 -29.21 22.38 -7.13
CA GLY A 397 -30.64 22.61 -7.34
C GLY A 397 -31.13 22.03 -8.66
#